data_AF-A0A809NB87-F1
#
_entry.id   AF-A0A809NB87-F1
#
_cell.length_a   1.000
_cell.length_b   1.000
_cell.length_c   1.000
_cell.angle_alpha   90.00
_cell.angle_beta   90.00
_cell.angle_gamma   90.00
#
_symmetry.space_group_name_H-M   'P 1'
#
loop_
_entity.id
_entity.type
_entity.pdbx_description
1 polymer ?
#
loop_
_entity_poly.entity_id
_entity_poly.type
_entity_poly.pdbx_seq_one_letter_code
_entity_poly.pdbx_strand_id
1 'polypeptide(L)'
;MQMSEKLELQVKAAIAQALDSGDHMISFYRARKSQSMYVILGHSQDQYLPIRVSNHRSFSGFQKVPTFVLRSQEQLTADLTAFLKTAPWLTFCYRDFFVLSLVKYGHHHRTTFQIDDSYATFSQESQAMIFYQLIQLGKRPRVMMNGLSADLNQALGQLYGTDLIGSFTSQKSLLVYLTEGGRRLLDIYACQYIEQFMEDYHETDWHNLQLPAACLASEPDQD
;
A
#
# COMPACT_ATOMS: atom_id res chain seq x y z
N MET A 1 17.16 22.67 -9.18
CA MET A 1 15.87 21.99 -9.42
C MET A 1 15.96 20.94 -10.55
N GLN A 2 16.67 21.22 -11.66
CA GLN A 2 16.87 20.31 -12.82
C GLN A 2 17.48 18.93 -12.53
N MET A 3 18.36 18.79 -11.53
CA MET A 3 18.99 17.50 -11.19
C MET A 3 17.99 16.43 -10.71
N SER A 4 16.86 16.84 -10.12
CA SER A 4 15.88 15.89 -9.56
C SER A 4 14.97 15.27 -10.63
N GLU A 5 14.65 16.04 -11.66
CA GLU A 5 13.82 15.58 -12.79
C GLU A 5 14.59 14.64 -13.69
N LYS A 6 15.89 14.92 -13.91
CA LYS A 6 16.78 14.02 -14.66
C LYS A 6 16.83 12.62 -14.03
N LEU A 7 16.95 12.54 -12.71
CA LEU A 7 16.96 11.26 -11.98
C LEU A 7 15.64 10.51 -12.16
N GLU A 8 14.51 11.20 -12.04
CA GLU A 8 13.20 10.61 -12.27
C GLU A 8 13.05 10.06 -13.70
N LEU A 9 13.48 10.83 -14.71
CA LEU A 9 13.47 10.39 -16.09
C LEU A 9 14.39 9.19 -16.33
N GLN A 10 15.57 9.14 -15.69
CA GLN A 10 16.46 7.99 -15.77
C GLN A 10 15.83 6.73 -15.19
N VAL A 11 15.15 6.82 -14.05
CA VAL A 11 14.46 5.67 -13.45
C VAL A 11 13.29 5.23 -14.34
N LYS A 12 12.48 6.17 -14.83
CA LYS A 12 11.39 5.85 -15.77
C LYS A 12 11.90 5.20 -17.05
N ALA A 13 13.02 5.68 -17.60
CA ALA A 13 13.65 5.08 -18.78
C ALA A 13 14.17 3.68 -18.49
N ALA A 14 14.81 3.45 -17.33
CA ALA A 14 15.28 2.13 -16.94
C ALA A 14 14.12 1.14 -16.79
N ILE A 15 13.04 1.54 -16.12
CA ILE A 15 11.83 0.72 -15.98
C ILE A 15 11.24 0.41 -17.36
N ALA A 16 11.01 1.42 -18.19
CA ALA A 16 10.41 1.24 -19.51
C ALA A 16 11.23 0.31 -20.42
N GLN A 17 12.56 0.29 -20.26
CA GLN A 17 13.45 -0.63 -21.00
C GLN A 17 13.47 -2.04 -20.40
N ALA A 18 13.15 -2.19 -19.12
CA ALA A 18 13.17 -3.48 -18.42
C ALA A 18 11.85 -4.26 -18.53
N LEU A 19 10.72 -3.55 -18.75
CA LEU A 19 9.39 -4.14 -18.88
C LEU A 19 9.22 -4.93 -20.19
N ASP A 20 8.54 -6.06 -20.10
CA ASP A 20 8.12 -6.83 -21.28
C ASP A 20 6.87 -6.20 -21.93
N SER A 21 6.54 -6.62 -23.16
CA SER A 21 5.48 -6.00 -23.98
C SER A 21 4.05 -6.02 -23.39
N GLY A 22 3.80 -6.82 -22.36
CA GLY A 22 2.53 -6.87 -21.62
C GLY A 22 2.51 -6.08 -20.31
N ASP A 23 3.68 -5.60 -19.87
CA ASP A 23 3.83 -4.92 -18.60
C ASP A 23 3.79 -3.41 -18.80
N HIS A 24 3.34 -2.70 -17.77
CA HIS A 24 3.29 -1.25 -17.81
C HIS A 24 3.47 -0.64 -16.42
N MET A 25 3.81 0.64 -16.39
CA MET A 25 3.91 1.39 -15.13
C MET A 25 2.54 1.99 -14.79
N ILE A 26 1.92 1.52 -13.70
CA ILE A 26 0.63 2.01 -13.19
C ILE A 26 0.81 3.33 -12.45
N SER A 27 1.83 3.40 -11.59
CA SER A 27 2.05 4.56 -10.72
C SER A 27 3.54 4.82 -10.53
N PHE A 28 3.90 6.09 -10.44
CA PHE A 28 5.24 6.54 -10.10
C PHE A 28 5.15 7.73 -9.15
N TYR A 29 5.67 7.57 -7.95
CA TYR A 29 5.66 8.61 -6.93
C TYR A 29 7.06 8.82 -6.34
N ARG A 30 7.50 10.07 -6.27
CA ARG A 30 8.75 10.46 -5.59
C ARG A 30 8.46 11.11 -4.25
N ALA A 31 8.97 10.51 -3.17
CA ALA A 31 8.87 11.09 -1.85
C ALA A 31 9.69 12.38 -1.74
N ARG A 32 9.05 13.44 -1.23
CA ARG A 32 9.64 14.79 -1.19
C ARG A 32 10.94 14.89 -0.36
N LYS A 33 11.00 14.18 0.77
CA LYS A 33 12.11 14.30 1.73
C LYS A 33 13.23 13.28 1.49
N SER A 34 12.88 12.02 1.24
CA SER A 34 13.87 10.94 1.12
C SER A 34 14.42 10.78 -0.29
N GLN A 35 13.79 11.39 -1.31
CA GLN A 35 14.08 11.15 -2.73
C GLN A 35 13.89 9.69 -3.17
N SER A 36 13.30 8.83 -2.33
CA SER A 36 12.88 7.49 -2.75
C SER A 36 11.77 7.60 -3.79
N MET A 37 11.80 6.72 -4.78
CA MET A 37 10.77 6.57 -5.78
C MET A 37 10.04 5.26 -5.51
N TYR A 38 8.72 5.32 -5.51
CA TYR A 38 7.80 4.21 -5.28
C TYR A 38 7.02 4.02 -6.58
N VAL A 39 7.01 2.79 -7.07
CA VAL A 39 6.48 2.47 -8.39
C VAL A 39 5.58 1.26 -8.26
N ILE A 40 4.41 1.32 -8.88
CA ILE A 40 3.56 0.15 -9.10
C ILE A 40 3.67 -0.21 -10.58
N LEU A 41 4.12 -1.42 -10.86
CA LEU A 41 4.06 -2.04 -12.17
C LEU A 41 2.78 -2.86 -12.29
N GLY A 42 2.22 -2.96 -13.49
CA GLY A 42 1.08 -3.80 -13.81
C GLY A 42 1.48 -4.91 -14.78
N HIS A 43 0.91 -6.09 -14.58
CA HIS A 43 1.02 -7.26 -15.45
C HIS A 43 -0.34 -7.91 -15.59
N SER A 44 -0.76 -8.23 -16.81
CA SER A 44 -2.11 -8.77 -17.08
C SER A 44 -3.24 -7.88 -16.49
N GLN A 45 -4.49 -8.35 -16.49
CA GLN A 45 -5.62 -7.51 -16.04
C GLN A 45 -5.66 -7.29 -14.53
N ASP A 46 -5.16 -8.24 -13.72
CA ASP A 46 -5.39 -8.24 -12.27
C ASP A 46 -4.13 -8.28 -11.41
N GLN A 47 -2.93 -8.20 -12.00
CA GLN A 47 -1.68 -8.33 -11.26
C GLN A 47 -0.87 -7.04 -11.23
N TYR A 48 -0.20 -6.83 -10.10
CA TYR A 48 0.65 -5.69 -9.88
C TYR A 48 1.90 -6.06 -9.08
N LEU A 49 2.89 -5.19 -9.14
CA LEU A 49 4.15 -5.37 -8.45
C LEU A 49 4.64 -4.02 -7.92
N PRO A 50 4.67 -3.82 -6.60
CA PRO A 50 5.31 -2.65 -6.01
C PRO A 50 6.84 -2.83 -6.07
N ILE A 51 7.54 -1.81 -6.52
CA ILE A 51 9.00 -1.70 -6.38
C ILE A 51 9.36 -0.32 -5.82
N ARG A 52 10.53 -0.26 -5.21
CA ARG A 52 11.10 1.00 -4.69
C ARG A 52 12.48 1.21 -5.30
N VAL A 53 12.77 2.44 -5.69
CA VAL A 53 14.12 2.86 -6.07
C VAL A 53 14.62 3.85 -5.03
N SER A 54 15.67 3.47 -4.29
CA SER A 54 16.18 4.23 -3.16
C SER A 54 17.62 3.85 -2.82
N ASN A 55 18.39 4.80 -2.30
CA ASN A 55 19.76 4.58 -1.80
C ASN A 55 19.83 4.26 -0.30
N HIS A 56 18.68 4.14 0.38
CA HIS A 56 18.57 3.81 1.80
C HIS A 56 17.46 2.78 2.02
N ARG A 57 17.55 2.05 3.14
CA ARG A 57 16.55 1.04 3.54
C ARG A 57 15.17 1.66 3.74
N SER A 58 14.13 0.82 3.71
CA SER A 58 12.78 1.26 4.07
C SER A 58 12.80 1.77 5.51
N PHE A 59 11.90 2.71 5.81
CA PHE A 59 11.79 3.25 7.18
C PHE A 59 11.29 2.18 8.17
N SER A 60 10.54 1.18 7.67
CA SER A 60 9.94 0.11 8.46
C SER A 60 10.39 -1.25 7.93
N GLY A 61 10.83 -2.14 8.83
CA GLY A 61 11.15 -3.54 8.51
C GLY A 61 9.94 -4.35 8.03
N PHE A 62 8.72 -3.86 8.26
CA PHE A 62 7.50 -4.47 7.77
C PHE A 62 7.21 -4.17 6.29
N GLN A 63 7.82 -3.12 5.71
CA GLN A 63 7.73 -2.89 4.27
C GLN A 63 8.62 -3.91 3.55
N LYS A 64 7.98 -4.78 2.76
CA LYS A 64 8.64 -5.88 2.05
C LYS A 64 8.85 -5.58 0.56
N VAL A 65 8.73 -4.31 0.17
CA VAL A 65 8.85 -3.87 -1.22
C VAL A 65 10.28 -4.07 -1.73
N PRO A 66 10.49 -4.83 -2.83
CA PRO A 66 11.78 -4.95 -3.50
C PRO A 66 12.39 -3.57 -3.76
N THR A 67 13.60 -3.34 -3.23
CA THR A 67 14.26 -2.04 -3.30
C THR A 67 15.53 -2.11 -4.16
N PHE A 68 15.60 -1.25 -5.17
CA PHE A 68 16.72 -1.11 -6.10
C PHE A 68 17.47 0.19 -5.88
N VAL A 69 18.76 0.22 -6.24
CA VAL A 69 19.60 1.41 -6.11
C VAL A 69 19.90 1.96 -7.51
N LEU A 70 19.60 3.23 -7.74
CA LEU A 70 20.00 3.91 -8.97
C LEU A 70 21.51 4.24 -8.92
N ARG A 71 22.33 3.37 -9.54
CA ARG A 71 23.78 3.63 -9.76
C ARG A 71 24.03 4.25 -11.13
N SER A 72 23.43 3.67 -12.16
CA SER A 72 23.27 4.22 -13.52
C SER A 72 21.95 3.72 -14.09
N GLN A 73 21.53 4.28 -15.24
CA GLN A 73 20.33 3.80 -15.92
C GLN A 73 20.51 2.35 -16.38
N GLU A 74 21.65 2.04 -17.01
CA GLU A 74 21.94 0.72 -17.60
C GLU A 74 21.97 -0.38 -16.54
N GLN A 75 22.59 -0.10 -15.38
CA GLN A 75 22.63 -1.06 -14.28
C GLN A 75 21.23 -1.29 -13.71
N LEU A 76 20.45 -0.23 -13.51
CA LEU A 76 19.08 -0.35 -13.01
C LEU A 76 18.22 -1.14 -13.98
N THR A 77 18.35 -0.90 -15.30
CA THR A 77 17.66 -1.69 -16.32
C THR A 77 18.01 -3.17 -16.19
N ALA A 78 19.31 -3.51 -16.11
CA ALA A 78 19.75 -4.91 -16.00
C ALA A 78 19.24 -5.59 -14.72
N ASP A 79 19.30 -4.89 -13.58
CA ASP A 79 18.83 -5.41 -12.29
C ASP A 79 17.31 -5.66 -12.32
N LEU A 80 16.54 -4.72 -12.89
CA LEU A 80 15.09 -4.85 -13.05
C LEU A 80 14.74 -5.98 -14.02
N THR A 81 15.37 -6.06 -15.19
CA THR A 81 15.13 -7.14 -16.17
C THR A 81 15.43 -8.51 -15.57
N ALA A 82 16.49 -8.64 -14.75
CA ALA A 82 16.79 -9.89 -14.08
C ALA A 82 15.72 -10.26 -13.04
N PHE A 83 15.28 -9.28 -12.24
CA PHE A 83 14.27 -9.48 -11.21
C PHE A 83 12.89 -9.83 -11.77
N LEU A 84 12.44 -9.11 -12.81
CA LEU A 84 11.09 -9.26 -13.38
C LEU A 84 10.81 -10.67 -13.91
N LYS A 85 11.84 -11.39 -14.36
CA LYS A 85 11.73 -12.79 -14.82
C LYS A 85 11.23 -13.75 -13.75
N THR A 86 11.42 -13.43 -12.48
CA THR A 86 11.03 -14.28 -11.35
C THR A 86 10.20 -13.50 -10.33
N ALA A 87 9.65 -12.35 -10.73
CA ALA A 87 8.97 -11.47 -9.80
C ALA A 87 7.66 -12.11 -9.29
N PRO A 88 7.39 -12.05 -7.98
CA PRO A 88 6.13 -12.52 -7.41
C PRO A 88 5.06 -11.45 -7.63
N TRP A 89 4.45 -11.46 -8.82
CA TRP A 89 3.31 -10.59 -9.12
C TRP A 89 2.15 -10.87 -8.15
N LEU A 90 1.57 -9.80 -7.63
CA LEU A 90 0.48 -9.85 -6.65
C LEU A 90 -0.85 -9.66 -7.37
N THR A 91 -1.85 -10.47 -7.03
CA THR A 91 -3.21 -10.27 -7.52
C THR A 91 -3.91 -9.23 -6.66
N PHE A 92 -4.54 -8.23 -7.29
CA PHE A 92 -5.39 -7.27 -6.60
C PHE A 92 -6.82 -7.81 -6.53
N CYS A 93 -7.36 -7.98 -5.32
CA CYS A 93 -8.67 -8.59 -5.13
C CYS A 93 -9.69 -7.63 -4.48
N TYR A 94 -10.94 -8.09 -4.35
CA TYR A 94 -11.99 -7.29 -3.73
C TYR A 94 -11.67 -6.92 -2.27
N ARG A 95 -11.01 -7.81 -1.51
CA ARG A 95 -10.56 -7.50 -0.14
C ARG A 95 -9.63 -6.30 -0.11
N ASP A 96 -8.69 -6.21 -1.04
CA ASP A 96 -7.77 -5.08 -1.15
C ASP A 96 -8.54 -3.80 -1.51
N PHE A 97 -9.44 -3.88 -2.50
CA PHE A 97 -10.29 -2.77 -2.90
C PHE A 97 -11.13 -2.23 -1.74
N PHE A 98 -11.79 -3.11 -0.99
CA PHE A 98 -12.63 -2.77 0.14
C PHE A 98 -11.82 -2.06 1.24
N VAL A 99 -10.70 -2.65 1.67
CA VAL A 99 -9.88 -2.10 2.76
C VAL A 99 -9.22 -0.77 2.36
N LEU A 100 -8.69 -0.66 1.13
CA LEU A 100 -8.16 0.62 0.63
C LEU A 100 -9.25 1.69 0.55
N SER A 101 -10.48 1.29 0.21
CA SER A 101 -11.63 2.20 0.20
C SER A 101 -12.06 2.64 1.60
N LEU A 102 -11.96 1.77 2.62
CA LEU A 102 -12.15 2.18 4.02
C LEU A 102 -11.12 3.24 4.43
N VAL A 103 -9.85 3.05 4.06
CA VAL A 103 -8.80 4.06 4.33
C VAL A 103 -9.09 5.37 3.58
N LYS A 104 -9.58 5.30 2.33
CA LYS A 104 -9.94 6.47 1.52
C LYS A 104 -11.10 7.25 2.13
N TYR A 105 -12.20 6.58 2.46
CA TYR A 105 -13.47 7.22 2.81
C TYR A 105 -13.72 7.34 4.33
N GLY A 106 -12.94 6.67 5.17
CA GLY A 106 -13.16 6.66 6.62
C GLY A 106 -13.20 8.05 7.26
N HIS A 107 -12.47 9.02 6.72
CA HIS A 107 -12.49 10.39 7.22
C HIS A 107 -13.88 11.06 7.15
N HIS A 108 -14.74 10.67 6.19
CA HIS A 108 -16.14 11.13 6.12
C HIS A 108 -16.96 10.63 7.31
N HIS A 109 -16.55 9.50 7.89
CA HIS A 109 -17.14 8.88 9.08
C HIS A 109 -16.32 9.10 10.34
N ARG A 110 -15.42 10.11 10.33
CA ARG A 110 -14.53 10.42 11.46
C ARG A 110 -13.66 9.24 11.92
N THR A 111 -13.42 8.30 11.01
CA THR A 111 -12.65 7.09 11.23
C THR A 111 -11.30 7.20 10.53
N THR A 112 -10.24 6.77 11.20
CA THR A 112 -8.91 6.58 10.62
C THR A 112 -8.26 5.35 11.26
N PHE A 113 -7.06 4.99 10.79
CA PHE A 113 -6.29 3.88 11.33
C PHE A 113 -4.97 4.37 11.91
N GLN A 114 -4.58 3.77 13.03
CA GLN A 114 -3.27 3.95 13.66
C GLN A 114 -2.55 2.61 13.70
N ILE A 115 -1.23 2.65 13.50
CA ILE A 115 -0.33 1.52 13.73
C ILE A 115 0.16 1.59 15.17
N ASP A 116 0.20 0.44 15.85
CA ASP A 116 0.89 0.27 17.11
C ASP A 116 2.40 0.43 16.91
N ASP A 117 2.98 1.53 17.39
CA ASP A 117 4.40 1.83 17.25
C ASP A 117 5.23 1.33 18.44
N SER A 118 4.65 0.55 19.36
CA SER A 118 5.36 -0.06 20.49
C SER A 118 6.51 -0.98 20.04
N TYR A 119 6.50 -1.47 18.79
CA TYR A 119 7.62 -2.18 18.17
C TYR A 119 8.91 -1.35 18.05
N ALA A 120 8.84 -0.02 18.02
CA ALA A 120 10.03 0.81 18.12
C ALA A 120 10.74 0.66 19.49
N THR A 121 10.05 0.11 20.48
CA THR A 121 10.52 -0.13 21.86
C THR A 121 10.97 -1.58 22.08
N PHE A 122 10.46 -2.55 21.31
CA PHE A 122 10.74 -3.98 21.50
C PHE A 122 11.44 -4.59 20.28
N SER A 123 12.65 -5.11 20.47
CA SER A 123 13.60 -5.49 19.41
C SER A 123 13.36 -6.85 18.74
N GLN A 124 12.26 -7.53 19.04
CA GLN A 124 11.92 -8.80 18.38
C GLN A 124 10.84 -8.55 17.33
N GLU A 125 11.26 -8.51 16.06
CA GLU A 125 10.39 -8.43 14.86
C GLU A 125 9.52 -9.68 14.63
N SER A 126 9.25 -10.47 15.68
CA SER A 126 8.47 -11.72 15.60
C SER A 126 6.97 -11.50 15.67
N GLN A 127 6.50 -10.33 16.14
CA GLN A 127 5.07 -10.03 16.23
C GLN A 127 4.61 -9.20 15.01
N ALA A 128 3.42 -9.51 14.50
CA ALA A 128 2.84 -8.88 13.30
C ALA A 128 2.41 -7.43 13.59
N MET A 129 2.44 -6.57 12.56
CA MET A 129 1.97 -5.19 12.69
C MET A 129 0.51 -5.15 13.17
N ILE A 130 0.26 -4.39 14.24
CA ILE A 130 -1.08 -4.22 14.81
C ILE A 130 -1.62 -2.86 14.40
N PHE A 131 -2.86 -2.85 13.93
CA PHE A 131 -3.62 -1.67 13.57
C PHE A 131 -4.81 -1.51 14.51
N TYR A 132 -5.13 -0.26 14.82
CA TYR A 132 -6.32 0.14 15.56
C TYR A 132 -7.18 1.07 14.71
N GLN A 133 -8.49 0.94 14.85
CA GLN A 133 -9.42 1.96 14.40
C GLN A 133 -9.43 3.11 15.39
N LEU A 134 -9.33 4.34 14.89
CA LEU A 134 -9.53 5.57 15.65
C LEU A 134 -10.81 6.24 15.19
N ILE A 135 -11.72 6.54 16.13
CA ILE A 135 -12.97 7.24 15.87
C ILE A 135 -12.99 8.56 16.63
N GLN A 136 -13.11 9.68 15.92
CA GLN A 136 -13.21 10.99 16.54
C GLN A 136 -14.62 11.25 17.08
N LEU A 137 -14.73 11.38 18.40
CA LEU A 137 -15.99 11.61 19.11
C LEU A 137 -16.30 13.11 19.22
N GLY A 138 -17.20 13.57 18.35
CA GLY A 138 -17.68 14.96 18.34
C GLY A 138 -16.62 15.99 17.91
N LYS A 139 -16.77 17.24 18.35
CA LYS A 139 -15.87 18.36 17.99
C LYS A 139 -14.64 18.51 18.91
N ARG A 140 -14.56 17.72 19.99
CA ARG A 140 -13.47 17.76 20.98
C ARG A 140 -12.44 16.66 20.67
N PRO A 141 -11.20 16.74 21.22
CA PRO A 141 -10.16 15.74 20.97
C PRO A 141 -10.39 14.45 21.79
N ARG A 142 -11.60 13.90 21.73
CA ARG A 142 -11.88 12.57 22.26
C ARG A 142 -11.79 11.60 21.09
N VAL A 143 -10.94 10.61 21.23
CA VAL A 143 -10.77 9.55 20.24
C VAL A 143 -11.09 8.24 20.94
N MET A 144 -11.98 7.45 20.34
CA MET A 144 -12.17 6.05 20.71
C MET A 144 -11.19 5.22 19.88
N MET A 145 -10.52 4.27 20.53
CA MET A 145 -9.59 3.36 19.88
C MET A 145 -10.12 1.94 20.01
N ASN A 146 -10.40 1.30 18.88
CA ASN A 146 -10.89 -0.07 18.84
C ASN A 146 -9.82 -0.98 18.24
N GLY A 147 -9.70 -2.19 18.80
CA GLY A 147 -9.01 -3.28 18.11
C GLY A 147 -9.78 -3.69 16.86
N LEU A 148 -9.05 -4.13 15.84
CA LEU A 148 -9.62 -4.70 14.63
C LEU A 148 -9.64 -6.23 14.73
N SER A 149 -10.51 -6.89 13.97
CA SER A 149 -10.44 -8.34 13.78
C SER A 149 -9.10 -8.77 13.16
N ALA A 150 -8.75 -10.05 13.32
CA ALA A 150 -7.50 -10.60 12.81
C ALA A 150 -7.39 -10.44 11.29
N ASP A 151 -8.47 -10.74 10.55
CA ASP A 151 -8.48 -10.68 9.08
C ASP A 151 -8.29 -9.25 8.56
N LEU A 152 -8.94 -8.26 9.19
CA LEU A 152 -8.78 -6.86 8.81
C LEU A 152 -7.37 -6.34 9.15
N ASN A 153 -6.80 -6.74 10.29
CA ASN A 153 -5.41 -6.48 10.63
C ASN A 153 -4.44 -7.09 9.60
N GLN A 154 -4.68 -8.34 9.21
CA GLN A 154 -3.87 -9.03 8.20
C GLN A 154 -3.96 -8.31 6.85
N ALA A 155 -5.15 -7.93 6.40
CA ALA A 155 -5.33 -7.21 5.15
C ALA A 155 -4.61 -5.85 5.17
N LEU A 156 -4.74 -5.07 6.25
CA LEU A 156 -3.98 -3.83 6.42
C LEU A 156 -2.46 -4.07 6.44
N GLY A 157 -2.01 -5.13 7.12
CA GLY A 157 -0.60 -5.52 7.14
C GLY A 157 -0.05 -5.87 5.75
N GLN A 158 -0.82 -6.59 4.94
CA GLN A 158 -0.47 -6.90 3.55
C GLN A 158 -0.38 -5.64 2.69
N LEU A 159 -1.38 -4.75 2.77
CA LEU A 159 -1.40 -3.48 2.04
C LEU A 159 -0.27 -2.54 2.47
N TYR A 160 0.11 -2.55 3.74
CA TYR A 160 1.25 -1.78 4.24
C TYR A 160 2.59 -2.37 3.78
N GLY A 161 2.72 -3.70 3.84
CA GLY A 161 3.91 -4.42 3.37
C GLY A 161 4.21 -4.22 1.90
N THR A 162 3.17 -3.94 1.11
CA THR A 162 3.20 -3.71 -0.35
C THR A 162 3.15 -2.23 -0.75
N ASP A 163 3.22 -1.31 0.22
CA ASP A 163 3.22 0.15 0.02
C ASP A 163 1.96 0.70 -0.69
N LEU A 164 0.83 -0.02 -0.61
CA LEU A 164 -0.47 0.52 -1.03
C LEU A 164 -1.09 1.45 0.02
N ILE A 165 -0.72 1.22 1.29
CA ILE A 165 -0.88 2.20 2.37
C ILE A 165 0.48 2.50 2.98
N GLY A 166 0.62 3.72 3.51
CA GLY A 166 1.79 4.15 4.24
C GLY A 166 1.40 4.74 5.59
N SER A 167 2.40 5.21 6.34
CA SER A 167 2.17 5.88 7.62
C SER A 167 2.89 7.21 7.75
N PHE A 168 2.33 8.10 8.56
CA PHE A 168 2.97 9.36 8.96
C PHE A 168 2.74 9.62 10.45
N THR A 169 3.72 10.27 11.09
CA THR A 169 3.60 10.65 12.50
C THR A 169 2.79 11.93 12.64
N SER A 170 1.75 11.90 13.47
CA SER A 170 0.95 13.07 13.87
C SER A 170 0.68 13.01 15.35
N GLN A 171 1.04 14.05 16.11
CA GLN A 171 0.76 14.16 17.56
C GLN A 171 1.16 12.91 18.38
N LYS A 172 2.27 12.25 18.02
CA LYS A 172 2.76 10.97 18.61
C LYS A 172 1.96 9.71 18.25
N SER A 173 1.03 9.78 17.31
CA SER A 173 0.40 8.62 16.69
C SER A 173 0.99 8.36 15.31
N LEU A 174 1.15 7.09 14.95
CA LEU A 174 1.53 6.65 13.61
C LEU A 174 0.27 6.37 12.79
N LEU A 175 -0.20 7.37 12.03
CA LEU A 175 -1.46 7.30 11.29
C LEU A 175 -1.27 6.74 9.88
N VAL A 176 -2.23 5.95 9.42
CA VAL A 176 -2.25 5.35 8.09
C VAL A 176 -2.76 6.35 7.05
N TYR A 177 -2.19 6.30 5.85
CA TYR A 177 -2.70 7.02 4.68
C TYR A 177 -2.63 6.15 3.43
N LEU A 178 -3.48 6.49 2.45
CA LEU A 178 -3.49 5.84 1.14
C LEU A 178 -2.38 6.43 0.25
N THR A 179 -1.47 5.58 -0.25
CA THR A 179 -0.38 6.00 -1.15
C THR A 179 -0.89 6.32 -2.55
N GLU A 180 -0.06 6.92 -3.40
CA GLU A 180 -0.42 7.12 -4.81
C GLU A 180 -0.63 5.79 -5.54
N GLY A 181 0.14 4.75 -5.21
CA GLY A 181 -0.05 3.40 -5.74
C GLY A 181 -1.43 2.83 -5.39
N GLY A 182 -1.80 2.87 -4.10
CA GLY A 182 -3.13 2.42 -3.65
C GLY A 182 -4.29 3.19 -4.30
N ARG A 183 -4.14 4.51 -4.50
CA ARG A 183 -5.14 5.33 -5.20
C ARG A 183 -5.34 4.87 -6.65
N ARG A 184 -4.24 4.64 -7.38
CA ARG A 184 -4.30 4.24 -8.79
C ARG A 184 -4.91 2.86 -8.97
N LEU A 185 -4.62 1.92 -8.08
CA LEU A 185 -5.27 0.61 -8.12
C LEU A 185 -6.77 0.73 -7.81
N LEU A 186 -7.20 1.55 -6.84
CA LEU A 186 -8.64 1.81 -6.67
C LEU A 186 -9.31 2.34 -7.94
N ASP A 187 -8.66 3.25 -8.67
CA ASP A 187 -9.24 3.82 -9.89
C ASP A 187 -9.31 2.78 -11.03
N ILE A 188 -8.28 1.93 -11.19
CA ILE A 188 -8.24 0.89 -12.23
C ILE A 188 -9.31 -0.18 -12.00
N TYR A 189 -9.45 -0.67 -10.75
CA TYR A 189 -10.34 -1.78 -10.42
C TYR A 189 -11.76 -1.32 -10.03
N ALA A 190 -12.04 -0.01 -10.07
CA ALA A 190 -13.37 0.51 -9.79
C ALA A 190 -14.44 -0.12 -10.69
N CYS A 191 -14.18 -0.27 -11.99
CA CYS A 191 -15.14 -0.88 -12.92
C CYS A 191 -15.54 -2.31 -12.55
N GLN A 192 -14.69 -3.03 -11.82
CA GLN A 192 -14.94 -4.41 -11.40
C GLN A 192 -15.65 -4.48 -10.04
N TYR A 193 -15.28 -3.61 -9.10
CA TYR A 193 -15.63 -3.76 -7.69
C TYR A 193 -16.56 -2.69 -7.13
N ILE A 194 -16.84 -1.60 -7.87
CA ILE A 194 -17.54 -0.45 -7.29
C ILE A 194 -18.99 -0.74 -6.91
N GLU A 195 -19.71 -1.53 -7.71
CA GLU A 195 -21.12 -1.86 -7.44
C GLU A 195 -21.24 -2.66 -6.13
N GLN A 196 -20.43 -3.71 -6.00
CA GLN A 196 -20.36 -4.50 -4.77
C GLN A 196 -19.89 -3.67 -3.57
N PHE A 197 -18.88 -2.81 -3.76
CA PHE A 197 -18.41 -1.92 -2.71
C PHE A 197 -19.49 -0.95 -2.23
N MET A 198 -20.33 -0.43 -3.13
CA MET A 198 -21.42 0.46 -2.75
C MET A 198 -22.40 -0.22 -1.80
N GLU A 199 -22.75 -1.47 -2.06
CA GLU A 199 -23.62 -2.26 -1.18
C GLU A 199 -22.97 -2.48 0.19
N ASP A 200 -21.76 -3.05 0.22
CA ASP A 200 -21.05 -3.34 1.47
C ASP A 200 -20.73 -2.06 2.29
N TYR A 201 -20.46 -0.94 1.61
CA TYR A 201 -20.19 0.34 2.25
C TYR A 201 -21.41 0.87 3.03
N HIS A 202 -22.62 0.65 2.51
CA HIS A 202 -23.85 1.05 3.19
C HIS A 202 -24.15 0.21 4.42
N GLU A 203 -23.75 -1.06 4.41
CA GLU A 203 -23.92 -1.99 5.53
C GLU A 203 -22.80 -1.92 6.58
N THR A 204 -21.69 -1.23 6.25
CA THR A 204 -20.54 -1.10 7.13
C THR A 204 -20.87 -0.35 8.43
N ASP A 205 -20.69 -1.01 9.58
CA ASP A 205 -20.68 -0.34 10.89
C ASP A 205 -19.37 0.41 11.10
N TRP A 206 -19.39 1.71 10.87
CA TRP A 206 -18.24 2.60 11.05
C TRP A 206 -17.77 2.73 12.50
N HIS A 207 -18.49 2.20 13.49
CA HIS A 207 -18.03 2.15 14.89
C HIS A 207 -17.37 0.81 15.24
N ASN A 208 -17.47 -0.19 14.38
CA ASN A 208 -16.86 -1.51 14.55
C ASN A 208 -16.59 -2.13 13.17
N LEU A 209 -15.51 -1.68 12.52
CA LEU A 209 -15.19 -2.11 11.17
C LEU A 209 -14.89 -3.61 11.10
N GLN A 210 -15.53 -4.29 10.15
CA GLN A 210 -15.32 -5.69 9.82
C GLN A 210 -15.21 -5.86 8.31
N LEU A 211 -14.59 -6.96 7.86
CA LEU A 211 -14.63 -7.34 6.45
C LEU A 211 -16.00 -7.94 6.11
N PRO A 212 -16.59 -7.63 4.95
CA PRO A 212 -17.80 -8.30 4.48
C PRO A 212 -17.49 -9.76 4.13
N ALA A 213 -18.51 -10.62 4.17
CA ALA A 213 -18.34 -12.05 3.92
C ALA A 213 -17.72 -12.35 2.54
N ALA A 214 -18.01 -11.52 1.54
CA ALA A 214 -17.45 -11.67 0.20
C ALA A 214 -15.91 -11.53 0.16
N CYS A 215 -15.30 -10.77 1.08
CA CYS A 215 -13.85 -10.64 1.20
C CYS A 215 -13.18 -11.90 1.79
N LEU A 216 -13.94 -12.74 2.49
CA LEU A 216 -13.46 -13.97 3.12
C LEU A 216 -13.56 -15.17 2.16
N ALA A 217 -14.49 -15.13 1.21
CA ALA A 217 -14.69 -16.18 0.20
C ALA A 217 -13.71 -16.09 -0.99
N SER A 218 -12.98 -14.98 -1.13
CA SER A 218 -12.09 -14.70 -2.26
C SER A 218 -10.64 -15.14 -2.06
N GLU A 219 -10.30 -15.84 -0.97
CA GLU A 219 -8.99 -16.48 -0.85
C GLU A 219 -8.96 -17.75 -1.71
N PRO A 220 -8.06 -17.87 -2.71
CA PRO A 220 -7.79 -19.18 -3.29
C PRO A 220 -7.10 -20.02 -2.20
N ASP A 221 -7.57 -21.25 -2.02
CA ASP A 221 -6.89 -22.26 -1.20
C ASP A 221 -5.39 -22.24 -1.52
N GLN A 222 -4.58 -21.88 -0.54
CA GLN A 222 -3.13 -22.03 -0.63
C GLN A 222 -2.80 -23.47 -0.25
N ASP A 223 -2.78 -24.36 -1.25
CA ASP A 223 -2.12 -25.68 -1.16
C ASP A 223 -0.58 -25.54 -1.17
#